data_AF-A0A1E4EZG2-F1
#
_entry.id   AF-A0A1E4EZG2-F1
#
_cell.length_a   1.000
_cell.length_b   1.000
_cell.length_c   1.000
_cell.angle_alpha   90.00
_cell.angle_beta   90.00
_cell.angle_gamma   90.00
#
_symmetry.space_group_name_H-M   'P 1'
#
loop_
_entity.id
_entity.type
_entity.pdbx_description
1 polymer ?
#
loop_
_entity_poly.entity_id
_entity_poly.type
_entity_poly.pdbx_seq_one_letter_code
_entity_poly.pdbx_strand_id
1 'polypeptide(L)'
;MEVPELLAGRLQRDFARFLGGGPVQARIRLQLGPLPELPGDLRERFRGPHFVCFGDAARRYVRYGGRAWLSWDGRELELYAHEPEQAYLRLMLCIQSRLGALLEERGLYRVHGLGLENGLILLPPGGGKSTLAGELLRRGQGRRLLSEDTPILDSRGRLHAFPFRLGLRDDPGLECERQGHKWLLPFPPDGPQSSPCRQLVLGAWTTAERPGLERLGRLRGLPALLRDAVVGYGVPQLIELYWPLCLREQAARARLAAARLAAVVSLLSRCRVSRLWMCPEVGANLDCLDELLARP
;
A
#
# COMPACT_ATOMS: atom_id res chain seq x y z
N MET A 1 -3.99 -23.49 -20.73
CA MET A 1 -3.11 -22.52 -20.06
C MET A 1 -2.80 -23.10 -18.69
N GLU A 2 -1.52 -23.32 -18.41
CA GLU A 2 -1.11 -23.90 -17.13
C GLU A 2 -1.36 -22.91 -15.98
N VAL A 3 -1.52 -23.40 -14.75
CA VAL A 3 -1.81 -22.55 -13.58
C VAL A 3 -0.77 -21.42 -13.38
N PRO A 4 0.55 -21.64 -13.56
CA PRO A 4 1.54 -20.58 -13.48
C PRO A 4 1.35 -19.46 -14.52
N GLU A 5 0.93 -19.80 -15.74
CA GLU A 5 0.67 -18.82 -16.81
C GLU A 5 -0.54 -17.94 -16.47
N LEU A 6 -1.61 -18.54 -15.91
CA LEU A 6 -2.78 -17.80 -15.42
C LEU A 6 -2.40 -16.80 -14.32
N LEU A 7 -1.53 -17.22 -13.39
CA LEU A 7 -1.02 -16.36 -12.32
C LEU A 7 -0.17 -15.21 -12.86
N ALA A 8 0.71 -15.49 -13.82
CA ALA A 8 1.51 -14.46 -14.48
C ALA A 8 0.63 -13.45 -15.21
N GLY A 9 -0.35 -13.91 -15.98
CA GLY A 9 -1.31 -13.03 -16.67
C GLY A 9 -2.12 -12.17 -15.70
N ARG A 10 -2.49 -12.71 -14.53
CA ARG A 10 -3.15 -11.93 -13.48
C ARG A 10 -2.24 -10.84 -12.92
N LEU A 11 -1.02 -11.18 -12.52
CA LEU A 11 -0.04 -10.19 -12.05
C LEU A 11 0.24 -9.12 -13.10
N GLN A 12 0.36 -9.49 -14.37
CA GLN A 12 0.54 -8.53 -15.46
C GLN A 12 -0.61 -7.53 -15.56
N ARG A 13 -1.88 -7.97 -15.37
CA ARG A 13 -3.04 -7.07 -15.34
C ARG A 13 -2.99 -6.13 -14.13
N ASP A 14 -2.69 -6.64 -12.94
CA ASP A 14 -2.64 -5.85 -11.70
C ASP A 14 -1.56 -4.78 -11.72
N PHE A 15 -0.42 -5.10 -12.33
CA PHE A 15 0.72 -4.21 -12.41
C PHE A 15 0.86 -3.55 -13.78
N ALA A 16 -0.14 -3.64 -14.66
CA ALA A 16 -0.05 -3.15 -16.05
C ALA A 16 0.41 -1.69 -16.14
N ARG A 17 -0.05 -0.84 -15.21
CA ARG A 17 0.32 0.59 -15.14
C ARG A 17 1.76 0.85 -14.67
N PHE A 18 2.43 -0.15 -14.14
CA PHE A 18 3.82 -0.09 -13.69
C PHE A 18 4.79 -0.74 -14.69
N LEU A 19 4.28 -1.48 -15.68
CA LEU A 19 5.10 -2.14 -16.70
C LEU A 19 5.57 -1.12 -17.75
N GLY A 20 6.84 -1.17 -18.11
CA GLY A 20 7.47 -0.33 -19.14
C GLY A 20 8.96 -0.67 -19.33
N GLY A 21 9.61 -0.07 -20.33
CA GLY A 21 11.03 -0.29 -20.65
C GLY A 21 12.03 0.34 -19.67
N GLY A 22 11.71 0.35 -18.38
CA GLY A 22 12.52 0.98 -17.34
C GLY A 22 13.82 0.23 -17.05
N PRO A 23 14.77 0.87 -16.35
CA PRO A 23 16.07 0.29 -16.01
C PRO A 23 15.99 -0.82 -14.94
N VAL A 24 14.85 -0.97 -14.28
CA VAL A 24 14.64 -1.97 -13.23
C VAL A 24 14.02 -3.20 -13.86
N GLN A 25 14.73 -4.32 -13.77
CA GLN A 25 14.23 -5.64 -14.16
C GLN A 25 14.29 -6.58 -12.97
N ALA A 26 13.27 -7.42 -12.84
CA ALA A 26 13.25 -8.53 -11.90
C ALA A 26 12.75 -9.76 -12.63
N ARG A 27 13.39 -10.91 -12.38
CA ARG A 27 12.93 -12.21 -12.91
C ARG A 27 12.23 -12.97 -11.81
N ILE A 28 11.01 -13.43 -12.09
CA ILE A 28 10.23 -14.24 -11.15
C ILE A 28 10.17 -15.67 -11.69
N ARG A 29 10.64 -16.64 -10.91
CA ARG A 29 10.40 -18.06 -11.14
C ARG A 29 9.38 -18.56 -10.11
N LEU A 30 8.29 -19.12 -10.61
CA LEU A 30 7.24 -19.71 -9.79
C LEU A 30 7.21 -21.22 -10.00
N GLN A 31 7.22 -21.98 -8.92
CA GLN A 31 7.01 -23.42 -8.92
C GLN A 31 5.85 -23.75 -7.97
N LEU A 32 4.86 -24.48 -8.48
CA LEU A 32 3.75 -25.00 -7.69
C LEU A 32 3.99 -26.47 -7.38
N GLY A 33 3.82 -26.86 -6.11
CA GLY A 33 4.03 -28.23 -5.68
C GLY A 33 4.75 -28.34 -4.33
N PRO A 34 5.45 -29.47 -4.06
CA PRO A 34 6.17 -29.64 -2.81
C PRO A 34 7.26 -28.59 -2.64
N LEU A 35 7.50 -28.19 -1.39
CA LEU A 35 8.60 -27.29 -1.08
C LEU A 35 9.94 -27.98 -1.38
N PRO A 36 10.94 -27.24 -1.88
CA PRO A 36 12.24 -27.80 -2.14
C PRO A 36 12.94 -28.14 -0.82
N GLU A 37 13.91 -29.04 -0.88
CA GLU A 37 14.88 -29.17 0.20
C GLU A 37 15.67 -27.86 0.34
N LEU A 38 15.88 -27.42 1.58
CA LEU A 38 16.57 -26.17 1.83
C LEU A 38 18.07 -26.33 1.48
N PRO A 39 18.69 -25.32 0.85
CA PRO A 39 20.08 -25.44 0.46
C PRO A 39 21.00 -25.38 1.69
N GLY A 40 21.65 -26.49 2.03
CA GLY A 40 22.74 -26.53 3.02
C GLY A 40 22.35 -26.11 4.45
N ASP A 41 23.36 -25.72 5.24
CA ASP A 41 23.21 -25.27 6.64
C ASP A 41 22.86 -23.77 6.72
N LEU A 42 21.59 -23.45 6.51
CA LEU A 42 21.08 -22.08 6.65
C LEU A 42 20.75 -21.75 8.11
N ARG A 43 21.39 -20.70 8.64
CA ARG A 43 21.09 -20.20 9.99
C ARG A 43 19.93 -19.22 10.00
N GLU A 44 19.03 -19.39 10.97
CA GLU A 44 17.94 -18.45 11.24
C GLU A 44 18.51 -17.08 11.59
N ARG A 45 17.98 -16.05 10.94
CA ARG A 45 18.36 -14.64 11.18
C ARG A 45 17.25 -13.86 11.88
N PHE A 46 16.01 -14.15 11.51
CA PHE A 46 14.85 -13.39 11.93
C PHE A 46 13.59 -14.24 11.81
N ARG A 47 12.69 -14.12 12.79
CA ARG A 47 11.41 -14.84 12.82
C ARG A 47 10.28 -13.88 13.09
N GLY A 48 9.25 -13.97 12.27
CA GLY A 48 7.96 -13.34 12.49
C GLY A 48 6.90 -14.35 12.94
N PRO A 49 5.66 -13.92 13.18
CA PRO A 49 4.57 -14.80 13.61
C PRO A 49 4.26 -15.94 12.63
N HIS A 50 4.51 -15.74 11.33
CA HIS A 50 4.12 -16.66 10.26
C HIS A 50 5.25 -16.98 9.28
N PHE A 51 6.49 -16.59 9.59
CA PHE A 51 7.64 -16.83 8.71
C PHE A 51 8.95 -16.91 9.48
N VAL A 52 9.94 -17.57 8.86
CA VAL A 52 11.33 -17.63 9.32
C VAL A 52 12.24 -17.22 8.16
N CYS A 53 13.20 -16.33 8.45
CA CYS A 53 14.14 -15.81 7.47
C CYS A 53 15.54 -16.38 7.69
N PHE A 54 16.20 -16.67 6.59
CA PHE A 54 17.56 -17.21 6.53
C PHE A 54 18.41 -16.44 5.52
N GLY A 55 19.72 -16.71 5.53
CA GLY A 55 20.68 -16.18 4.57
C GLY A 55 21.40 -14.92 5.03
N ASP A 56 21.76 -14.08 4.07
CA ASP A 56 22.57 -12.87 4.26
C ASP A 56 22.13 -11.71 3.33
N ALA A 57 22.98 -10.69 3.18
CA ALA A 57 22.71 -9.54 2.33
C ALA A 57 22.75 -9.86 0.83
N ALA A 58 23.48 -10.90 0.41
CA ALA A 58 23.59 -11.31 -0.98
C ALA A 58 22.41 -12.18 -1.41
N ARG A 59 21.96 -13.09 -0.53
CA ARG A 59 20.79 -13.93 -0.81
C ARG A 59 19.96 -14.18 0.45
N ARG A 60 18.67 -13.91 0.33
CA ARG A 60 17.69 -14.02 1.41
C ARG A 60 16.72 -15.13 1.12
N TYR A 61 16.35 -15.84 2.16
CA TYR A 61 15.36 -16.90 2.08
C TYR A 61 14.28 -16.71 3.13
N VAL A 62 13.03 -17.01 2.77
CA VAL A 62 11.90 -16.92 3.68
C VAL A 62 11.06 -18.18 3.59
N ARG A 63 10.88 -18.83 4.74
CA ARG A 63 9.97 -19.96 4.90
C ARG A 63 8.67 -19.50 5.54
N TYR A 64 7.57 -19.69 4.84
CA TYR A 64 6.22 -19.43 5.35
C TYR A 64 5.59 -20.73 5.87
N GLY A 65 6.12 -21.24 6.98
CA GLY A 65 5.73 -22.54 7.54
C GLY A 65 5.94 -23.68 6.56
N GLY A 66 4.93 -24.55 6.41
CA GLY A 66 4.90 -25.61 5.39
C GLY A 66 4.16 -25.21 4.11
N ARG A 67 3.96 -23.92 3.82
CA ARG A 67 3.07 -23.46 2.73
C ARG A 67 3.80 -22.86 1.54
N ALA A 68 4.87 -22.12 1.79
CA ALA A 68 5.66 -21.48 0.74
C ALA A 68 7.12 -21.29 1.16
N TRP A 69 8.00 -21.27 0.17
CA TRP A 69 9.42 -20.96 0.29
C TRP A 69 9.80 -19.93 -0.77
N LEU A 70 10.52 -18.89 -0.36
CA LEU A 70 10.90 -17.78 -1.22
C LEU A 70 12.40 -17.53 -1.12
N SER A 71 13.07 -17.35 -2.26
CA SER A 71 14.45 -16.87 -2.35
C SER A 71 14.55 -15.57 -3.15
N TRP A 72 15.41 -14.64 -2.70
CA TRP A 72 15.60 -13.34 -3.32
C TRP A 72 17.06 -12.89 -3.22
N ASP A 73 17.66 -12.47 -4.34
CA ASP A 73 19.04 -11.99 -4.42
C ASP A 73 19.17 -10.51 -4.85
N GLY A 74 18.04 -9.80 -4.97
CA GLY A 74 17.99 -8.43 -5.49
C GLY A 74 17.60 -8.32 -6.96
N ARG A 75 17.66 -9.42 -7.73
CA ARG A 75 17.35 -9.49 -9.17
C ARG A 75 16.40 -10.64 -9.51
N GLU A 76 16.65 -11.83 -9.00
CA GLU A 76 15.84 -13.02 -9.21
C GLU A 76 15.06 -13.37 -7.93
N LEU A 77 13.75 -13.54 -8.11
CA LEU A 77 12.82 -14.04 -7.09
C LEU A 77 12.40 -15.45 -7.48
N GLU A 78 12.61 -16.40 -6.57
CA GLU A 78 12.13 -17.77 -6.74
C GLU A 78 11.10 -18.05 -5.66
N LEU A 79 9.90 -18.47 -6.06
CA LEU A 79 8.82 -18.82 -5.16
C LEU A 79 8.36 -20.25 -5.41
N TYR A 80 8.33 -21.02 -4.33
CA TYR A 80 7.71 -22.33 -4.25
C TYR A 80 6.47 -22.20 -3.37
N ALA A 81 5.33 -22.71 -3.82
CA ALA A 81 4.10 -22.69 -3.04
C ALA A 81 3.23 -23.90 -3.35
N HIS A 82 2.52 -24.40 -2.34
CA HIS A 82 1.57 -25.50 -2.54
C HIS A 82 0.30 -25.05 -3.28
N GLU A 83 -0.17 -23.84 -3.01
CA GLU A 83 -1.47 -23.35 -3.47
C GLU A 83 -1.30 -22.13 -4.39
N PRO A 84 -2.01 -22.08 -5.54
CA PRO A 84 -1.94 -20.96 -6.47
C PRO A 84 -2.30 -19.60 -5.87
N GLU A 85 -3.32 -19.54 -5.01
CA GLU A 85 -3.74 -18.28 -4.38
C GLU A 85 -2.71 -17.77 -3.37
N GLN A 86 -2.01 -18.68 -2.66
CA GLN A 86 -0.88 -18.28 -1.82
C GLN A 86 0.30 -17.80 -2.65
N ALA A 87 0.59 -18.48 -3.77
CA ALA A 87 1.61 -18.04 -4.71
C ALA A 87 1.32 -16.61 -5.19
N TYR A 88 0.08 -16.37 -5.66
CA TYR A 88 -0.39 -15.07 -6.11
C TYR A 88 -0.18 -13.98 -5.05
N LEU A 89 -0.73 -14.20 -3.85
CA LEU A 89 -0.64 -13.25 -2.75
C LEU A 89 0.81 -12.90 -2.42
N ARG A 90 1.70 -13.90 -2.35
CA ARG A 90 3.11 -13.69 -2.05
C ARG A 90 3.81 -12.90 -3.15
N LEU A 91 3.61 -13.26 -4.42
CA LEU A 91 4.20 -12.53 -5.55
C LEU A 91 3.72 -11.08 -5.60
N MET A 92 2.41 -10.84 -5.45
CA MET A 92 1.83 -9.51 -5.42
C MET A 92 2.47 -8.66 -4.32
N LEU A 93 2.56 -9.18 -3.09
CA LEU A 93 3.16 -8.44 -1.97
C LEU A 93 4.67 -8.20 -2.21
N CYS A 94 5.40 -9.15 -2.79
CA CYS A 94 6.82 -8.98 -3.14
C CYS A 94 7.02 -7.86 -4.16
N ILE A 95 6.22 -7.84 -5.22
CA ILE A 95 6.28 -6.81 -6.26
C ILE A 95 5.97 -5.45 -5.63
N GLN A 96 4.91 -5.33 -4.83
CA GLN A 96 4.58 -4.07 -4.15
C GLN A 96 5.67 -3.61 -3.19
N SER A 97 6.30 -4.53 -2.45
CA SER A 97 7.43 -4.19 -1.58
C SER A 97 8.63 -3.68 -2.37
N ARG A 98 9.00 -4.36 -3.48
CA ARG A 98 10.08 -3.93 -4.35
C ARG A 98 9.80 -2.58 -5.01
N LEU A 99 8.58 -2.35 -5.49
CA LEU A 99 8.15 -1.05 -6.00
C LEU A 99 8.30 0.04 -4.92
N GLY A 100 7.91 -0.26 -3.68
CA GLY A 100 8.11 0.64 -2.54
C GLY A 100 9.56 1.04 -2.33
N ALA A 101 10.48 0.07 -2.34
CA ALA A 101 11.91 0.35 -2.20
C ALA A 101 12.45 1.24 -3.34
N LEU A 102 12.01 1.00 -4.58
CA LEU A 102 12.41 1.81 -5.74
C LEU A 102 11.84 3.23 -5.73
N LEU A 103 10.64 3.41 -5.18
CA LEU A 103 10.03 4.72 -4.95
C LEU A 103 10.81 5.49 -3.87
N GLU A 104 11.20 4.82 -2.79
CA GLU A 104 11.97 5.42 -1.70
C GLU A 104 13.33 5.96 -2.16
N GLU A 105 14.01 5.24 -3.05
CA GLU A 105 15.26 5.71 -3.70
C GLU A 105 15.06 7.02 -4.49
N ARG A 106 13.83 7.33 -4.89
CA ARG A 106 13.44 8.56 -5.61
C ARG A 106 12.80 9.62 -4.71
N GLY A 107 12.79 9.41 -3.38
CA GLY A 107 12.15 10.33 -2.43
C GLY A 107 10.63 10.31 -2.49
N LEU A 108 10.04 9.18 -2.92
CA LEU A 108 8.61 8.91 -2.99
C LEU A 108 8.24 7.86 -1.93
N TYR A 109 7.32 8.19 -1.04
CA TYR A 109 7.01 7.39 0.15
C TYR A 109 5.54 6.98 0.16
N ARG A 110 5.26 5.69 0.20
CA ARG A 110 3.87 5.21 0.30
C ARG A 110 3.28 5.55 1.68
N VAL A 111 2.03 5.99 1.69
CA VAL A 111 1.26 6.29 2.90
C VAL A 111 0.03 5.40 2.94
N HIS A 112 -0.23 4.73 4.05
CA HIS A 112 -1.45 3.95 4.21
C HIS A 112 -2.64 4.88 4.47
N GLY A 113 -3.46 5.10 3.44
CA GLY A 113 -4.55 6.07 3.48
C GLY A 113 -5.34 6.12 2.18
N LEU A 114 -6.45 6.86 2.18
CA LEU A 114 -7.18 7.19 0.97
C LEU A 114 -6.68 8.54 0.44
N GLY A 115 -6.11 8.54 -0.77
CA GLY A 115 -5.65 9.74 -1.43
C GLY A 115 -6.71 10.28 -2.37
N LEU A 116 -7.15 11.51 -2.14
CA LEU A 116 -8.05 12.25 -3.01
C LEU A 116 -7.38 13.55 -3.47
N GLU A 117 -7.93 14.16 -4.51
CA GLU A 117 -7.55 15.52 -4.89
C GLU A 117 -7.68 16.45 -3.68
N ASN A 118 -6.64 17.24 -3.43
CA ASN A 118 -6.51 18.15 -2.29
C ASN A 118 -6.45 17.50 -0.90
N GLY A 119 -6.49 16.16 -0.76
CA GLY A 119 -6.58 15.55 0.57
C GLY A 119 -6.02 14.14 0.76
N LEU A 120 -5.57 13.91 1.99
CA LEU A 120 -5.19 12.60 2.51
C LEU A 120 -6.13 12.24 3.66
N ILE A 121 -6.80 11.10 3.55
CA ILE A 121 -7.73 10.61 4.56
C ILE A 121 -7.10 9.39 5.24
N LEU A 122 -6.81 9.53 6.52
CA LEU A 122 -6.27 8.48 7.36
C LEU A 122 -7.38 7.88 8.21
N LEU A 123 -7.67 6.60 7.93
CA LEU A 123 -8.64 5.80 8.65
C LEU A 123 -7.96 4.57 9.23
N PRO A 124 -8.36 4.11 10.43
CA PRO A 124 -7.88 2.84 10.96
C PRO A 124 -8.19 1.69 9.99
N PRO A 125 -7.48 0.55 10.10
CA PRO A 125 -7.86 -0.67 9.38
C PRO A 125 -9.34 -1.01 9.64
N GLY A 126 -10.08 -1.33 8.58
CA GLY A 126 -11.52 -1.55 8.67
C GLY A 126 -12.37 -0.28 8.85
N GLY A 127 -11.76 0.90 8.94
CA GLY A 127 -12.44 2.18 9.13
C GLY A 127 -13.16 2.75 7.90
N GLY A 128 -13.38 1.96 6.85
CA GLY A 128 -14.22 2.36 5.70
C GLY A 128 -13.52 3.08 4.54
N LYS A 129 -12.18 3.03 4.40
CA LYS A 129 -11.46 3.63 3.24
C LYS A 129 -12.03 3.18 1.90
N SER A 130 -12.10 1.86 1.71
CA SER A 130 -12.60 1.26 0.48
C SER A 130 -14.09 1.56 0.30
N THR A 131 -14.87 1.62 1.38
CA THR A 131 -16.29 2.00 1.34
C THR A 131 -16.49 3.44 0.86
N LEU A 132 -15.72 4.41 1.37
CA LEU A 132 -15.75 5.80 0.90
C LEU A 132 -15.28 5.93 -0.55
N ALA A 133 -14.22 5.21 -0.92
CA ALA A 133 -13.74 5.18 -2.31
C ALA A 133 -14.81 4.61 -3.27
N GLY A 134 -15.48 3.52 -2.87
CA GLY A 134 -16.57 2.93 -3.64
C GLY A 134 -17.76 3.88 -3.81
N GLU A 135 -18.17 4.57 -2.75
CA GLU A 135 -19.25 5.56 -2.82
C GLU A 135 -18.88 6.74 -3.74
N LEU A 136 -17.64 7.24 -3.65
CA LEU A 136 -17.12 8.28 -4.52
C LEU A 136 -17.16 7.85 -6.00
N LEU A 137 -16.84 6.58 -6.31
CA LEU A 137 -16.95 6.03 -7.65
C LEU A 137 -18.41 5.93 -8.12
N ARG A 138 -19.32 5.44 -7.28
CA ARG A 138 -20.76 5.33 -7.59
C ARG A 138 -21.39 6.69 -7.92
N ARG A 139 -20.92 7.75 -7.27
CA ARG A 139 -21.35 9.14 -7.55
C ARG A 139 -20.70 9.76 -8.80
N GLY A 140 -19.92 8.99 -9.57
CA GLY A 140 -19.25 9.47 -10.78
C GLY A 140 -18.07 10.42 -10.50
N GLN A 141 -17.54 10.44 -9.27
CA GLN A 141 -16.49 11.36 -8.86
C GLN A 141 -15.08 10.74 -8.91
N GLY A 142 -14.89 9.59 -9.57
CA GLY A 142 -13.62 8.85 -9.64
C GLY A 142 -12.42 9.64 -10.13
N ARG A 143 -12.65 10.70 -10.92
CA ARG A 143 -11.61 11.66 -11.35
C ARG A 143 -10.91 12.38 -10.20
N ARG A 144 -11.39 12.29 -8.96
CA ARG A 144 -10.74 12.88 -7.78
C ARG A 144 -9.85 11.89 -7.03
N LEU A 145 -9.87 10.60 -7.40
CA LEU A 145 -9.13 9.56 -6.70
C LEU A 145 -7.65 9.57 -7.13
N LEU A 146 -6.74 9.73 -6.17
CA LEU A 146 -5.31 9.46 -6.39
C LEU A 146 -4.99 7.99 -6.17
N SER A 147 -5.44 7.41 -5.06
CA SER A 147 -5.17 6.02 -4.70
C SER A 147 -6.12 5.54 -3.63
N GLU A 148 -6.57 4.31 -3.77
CA GLU A 148 -7.12 3.55 -2.67
C GLU A 148 -5.95 2.89 -1.90
N ASP A 149 -5.96 3.05 -0.58
CA ASP A 149 -5.04 2.45 0.38
C ASP A 149 -3.57 2.92 0.40
N THR A 150 -2.96 3.27 -0.73
CA THR A 150 -1.48 3.54 -0.79
C THR A 150 -1.02 4.75 -1.61
N PRO A 151 -1.59 5.96 -1.42
CA PRO A 151 -1.07 7.17 -2.08
C PRO A 151 0.43 7.38 -1.79
N ILE A 152 1.13 7.99 -2.74
CA ILE A 152 2.55 8.30 -2.62
C ILE A 152 2.73 9.74 -2.13
N LEU A 153 3.54 9.95 -1.11
CA LEU A 153 3.98 11.24 -0.62
C LEU A 153 5.38 11.56 -1.15
N ASP A 154 5.57 12.74 -1.75
CA ASP A 154 6.90 13.21 -2.13
C ASP A 154 7.57 14.07 -1.04
N SER A 155 8.86 14.35 -1.23
CA SER A 155 9.66 15.21 -0.35
C SER A 155 9.14 16.66 -0.22
N ARG A 156 8.26 17.10 -1.12
CA ARG A 156 7.62 18.43 -1.09
C ARG A 156 6.24 18.37 -0.44
N GLY A 157 5.82 17.24 0.12
CA GLY A 157 4.51 17.09 0.75
C GLY A 157 3.34 17.03 -0.25
N ARG A 158 3.60 16.75 -1.53
CA ARG A 158 2.54 16.49 -2.53
C ARG A 158 2.21 15.01 -2.55
N LEU A 159 0.97 14.72 -2.92
CA LEU A 159 0.51 13.35 -3.13
C LEU A 159 0.58 13.00 -4.61
N HIS A 160 0.94 11.75 -4.89
CA HIS A 160 0.97 11.15 -6.23
C HIS A 160 0.13 9.88 -6.21
N ALA A 161 -0.45 9.57 -7.35
CA ALA A 161 -1.21 8.35 -7.54
C ALA A 161 -0.28 7.12 -7.50
N PHE A 162 -0.70 6.10 -6.77
CA PHE A 162 -0.29 4.71 -6.90
C PHE A 162 -1.46 3.96 -7.56
N PRO A 163 -1.44 3.79 -8.90
CA PRO A 163 -2.59 3.35 -9.68
C PRO A 163 -2.79 1.82 -9.60
N PHE A 164 -3.00 1.31 -8.40
CA PHE A 164 -3.32 -0.09 -8.13
C PHE A 164 -4.83 -0.30 -8.10
N ARG A 165 -5.29 -1.52 -8.40
CA ARG A 165 -6.73 -1.87 -8.42
C ARG A 165 -7.37 -1.65 -7.04
N LEU A 166 -8.61 -1.18 -7.03
CA LEU A 166 -9.35 -0.93 -5.80
C LEU A 166 -10.03 -2.21 -5.32
N GLY A 167 -9.90 -2.52 -4.03
CA GLY A 167 -10.52 -3.72 -3.45
C GLY A 167 -11.72 -3.42 -2.57
N LEU A 168 -12.94 -3.59 -3.11
CA LEU A 168 -14.19 -3.40 -2.36
C LEU A 168 -14.72 -4.71 -1.80
N ARG A 169 -15.40 -4.67 -0.64
CA ARG A 169 -16.09 -5.84 -0.09
C ARG A 169 -17.46 -6.06 -0.75
N ASP A 170 -18.21 -4.97 -0.85
CA ASP A 170 -19.55 -4.96 -1.42
C ASP A 170 -19.50 -4.73 -2.92
N ASP A 171 -20.52 -5.22 -3.62
CA ASP A 171 -20.63 -5.04 -5.07
C ASP A 171 -20.73 -3.54 -5.40
N PRO A 172 -19.81 -2.99 -6.21
CA PRO A 172 -19.90 -1.60 -6.63
C PRO A 172 -21.06 -1.30 -7.57
N GLY A 173 -21.61 -2.30 -8.28
CA GLY A 173 -22.48 -2.08 -9.45
C GLY A 173 -21.72 -1.48 -10.64
N LEU A 174 -20.41 -1.68 -10.69
CA LEU A 174 -19.48 -1.19 -11.72
C LEU A 174 -18.76 -2.38 -12.36
N GLU A 175 -18.15 -2.19 -13.53
CA GLU A 175 -17.31 -3.21 -14.16
C GLU A 175 -16.14 -3.60 -13.24
N CYS A 176 -16.14 -4.84 -12.76
CA CYS A 176 -15.20 -5.33 -11.76
C CYS A 176 -14.98 -6.84 -11.85
N GLU A 177 -13.86 -7.31 -11.28
CA GLU A 177 -13.51 -8.73 -11.18
C GLU A 177 -13.73 -9.21 -9.73
N ARG A 178 -14.42 -10.33 -9.53
CA ARG A 178 -14.53 -10.95 -8.20
C ARG A 178 -13.25 -11.76 -7.91
N GLN A 179 -12.51 -11.40 -6.88
CA GLN A 179 -11.36 -12.15 -6.38
C GLN A 179 -11.58 -12.53 -4.91
N GLY A 180 -11.91 -13.79 -4.67
CA GLY A 180 -12.25 -14.29 -3.33
C GLY A 180 -13.43 -13.50 -2.75
N HIS A 181 -13.20 -12.82 -1.63
CA HIS A 181 -14.22 -12.03 -0.94
C HIS A 181 -14.21 -10.53 -1.31
N LYS A 182 -13.42 -10.13 -2.32
CA LYS A 182 -13.33 -8.73 -2.78
C LYS A 182 -13.74 -8.59 -4.25
N TRP A 183 -14.32 -7.44 -4.57
CA TRP A 183 -14.48 -6.94 -5.92
C TRP A 183 -13.29 -6.04 -6.25
N LEU A 184 -12.64 -6.31 -7.37
CA LEU A 184 -11.48 -5.56 -7.84
C LEU A 184 -11.89 -4.68 -9.00
N LEU A 185 -11.83 -3.37 -8.78
CA LEU A 185 -12.12 -2.40 -9.80
C LEU A 185 -10.81 -1.94 -10.45
N PRO A 186 -10.80 -1.77 -11.78
CA PRO A 186 -9.73 -1.05 -12.45
C PRO A 186 -9.55 0.33 -11.84
N PHE A 187 -8.30 0.76 -11.69
CA PHE A 187 -8.02 2.14 -11.29
C PHE A 187 -8.51 3.09 -12.39
N PRO A 188 -9.22 4.20 -12.08
CA PRO A 188 -9.72 5.13 -13.09
C PRO A 188 -8.61 5.65 -14.02
N PRO A 189 -8.82 5.69 -15.35
CA PRO A 189 -7.81 6.21 -16.30
C PRO A 189 -7.56 7.71 -16.13
N ASP A 190 -8.61 8.49 -15.90
CA ASP A 190 -8.58 9.97 -15.93
C ASP A 190 -8.39 10.62 -14.56
N GLY A 191 -7.88 9.87 -13.57
CA GLY A 191 -7.56 10.42 -12.25
C GLY A 191 -6.31 11.32 -12.25
N PRO A 192 -6.14 12.20 -11.23
CA PRO A 192 -4.95 13.02 -11.10
C PRO A 192 -3.72 12.14 -10.91
N GLN A 193 -2.62 12.48 -11.59
CA GLN A 193 -1.32 11.84 -11.35
C GLN A 193 -0.67 12.37 -10.06
N SER A 194 -0.90 13.64 -9.74
CA SER A 194 -0.47 14.25 -8.49
C SER A 194 -1.42 15.36 -8.05
N SER A 195 -1.45 15.65 -6.76
CA SER A 195 -2.23 16.74 -6.18
C SER A 195 -1.51 17.34 -4.97
N PRO A 196 -1.62 18.65 -4.70
CA PRO A 196 -1.22 19.17 -3.39
C PRO A 196 -2.08 18.53 -2.29
N CYS A 197 -1.50 18.32 -1.10
CA CYS A 197 -2.28 17.91 0.06
C CYS A 197 -2.65 19.15 0.89
N ARG A 198 -3.88 19.64 0.75
CA ARG A 198 -4.40 20.80 1.51
C ARG A 198 -5.15 20.38 2.77
N GLN A 199 -5.74 19.19 2.76
CA GLN A 199 -6.48 18.63 3.90
C GLN A 199 -5.88 17.29 4.33
N LEU A 200 -5.53 17.19 5.60
CA LEU A 200 -5.31 15.90 6.26
C LEU A 200 -6.53 15.61 7.12
N VAL A 201 -7.25 14.54 6.79
CA VAL A 201 -8.46 14.15 7.51
C VAL A 201 -8.16 12.89 8.32
N LEU A 202 -8.33 13.01 9.63
CA LEU A 202 -8.26 11.87 10.56
C LEU A 202 -9.68 11.39 10.82
N GLY A 203 -10.03 10.19 10.35
CA GLY A 203 -11.38 9.68 10.60
C GLY A 203 -11.48 8.88 11.90
N ALA A 204 -12.63 9.02 12.57
CA ALA A 204 -13.00 8.29 13.77
C ALA A 204 -14.50 8.02 13.75
N TRP A 205 -14.96 6.90 14.32
CA TRP A 205 -16.39 6.59 14.40
C TRP A 205 -17.06 7.39 15.52
N THR A 206 -18.32 7.77 15.29
CA THR A 206 -19.23 8.33 16.29
C THR A 206 -20.55 7.57 16.29
N THR A 207 -21.25 7.59 17.42
CA THR A 207 -22.62 7.06 17.54
C THR A 207 -23.68 8.11 17.19
N ALA A 208 -23.27 9.33 16.84
CA ALA A 208 -24.18 10.36 16.36
C ALA A 208 -24.82 9.97 15.02
N GLU A 209 -26.05 10.43 14.81
CA GLU A 209 -26.78 10.19 13.55
C GLU A 209 -26.14 10.89 12.35
N ARG A 210 -25.42 11.99 12.59
CA ARG A 210 -24.80 12.81 11.55
C ARG A 210 -23.29 12.86 11.72
N PRO A 211 -22.53 12.98 10.61
CA PRO A 211 -21.10 13.18 10.69
C PRO A 211 -20.78 14.55 11.27
N GLY A 212 -19.59 14.66 11.87
CA GLY A 212 -19.10 15.89 12.47
C GLY A 212 -17.70 16.25 12.00
N LEU A 213 -17.42 17.55 11.92
CA LEU A 213 -16.09 18.07 11.59
C LEU A 213 -15.51 18.86 12.75
N GLU A 214 -14.30 18.49 13.12
CA GLU A 214 -13.52 19.18 14.13
C GLU A 214 -12.19 19.62 13.52
N ARG A 215 -11.86 20.92 13.59
CA ARG A 215 -10.53 21.39 13.18
C ARG A 215 -9.53 21.04 14.26
N LEU A 216 -8.38 20.50 13.85
CA LEU A 216 -7.30 20.14 14.74
C LEU A 216 -6.07 21.02 14.49
N GLY A 217 -5.25 21.19 15.53
CA GLY A 217 -3.91 21.74 15.36
C GLY A 217 -3.05 20.81 14.50
N ARG A 218 -2.16 21.37 13.67
CA ARG A 218 -1.32 20.61 12.72
C ARG A 218 -0.57 19.44 13.35
N LEU A 219 -0.05 19.63 14.56
CA LEU A 219 0.72 18.61 15.28
C LEU A 219 -0.12 17.38 15.65
N ARG A 220 -1.46 17.48 15.69
CA ARG A 220 -2.35 16.33 15.95
C ARG A 220 -2.34 15.32 14.78
N GLY A 221 -1.93 15.73 13.59
CA GLY A 221 -1.74 14.82 12.44
C GLY A 221 -0.47 13.98 12.51
N LEU A 222 0.52 14.41 13.31
CA LEU A 222 1.84 13.77 13.33
C LEU A 222 1.79 12.30 13.77
N PRO A 223 1.10 11.88 14.86
CA PRO A 223 1.07 10.47 15.25
C PRO A 223 0.50 9.55 14.17
N ALA A 224 -0.55 10.00 13.49
CA ALA A 224 -1.17 9.24 12.40
C ALA A 224 -0.21 9.10 11.21
N LEU A 225 0.45 10.19 10.79
CA LEU A 225 1.43 10.15 9.71
C LEU A 225 2.71 9.38 10.07
N LEU A 226 3.17 9.44 11.32
CA LEU A 226 4.28 8.60 11.77
C LEU A 226 3.94 7.12 11.62
N ARG A 227 2.73 6.71 12.03
CA ARG A 227 2.25 5.33 11.88
C ARG A 227 2.11 4.95 10.40
N ASP A 228 1.39 5.76 9.61
CA ASP A 228 0.92 5.37 8.28
C ASP A 228 1.91 5.68 7.14
N ALA A 229 2.84 6.63 7.33
CA ALA A 229 3.85 7.01 6.33
C ALA A 229 5.29 6.67 6.77
N VAL A 230 5.67 6.91 8.03
CA VAL A 230 7.07 6.70 8.48
C VAL A 230 7.34 5.25 8.84
N VAL A 231 6.51 4.67 9.71
CA VAL A 231 6.52 3.22 9.97
C VAL A 231 5.93 2.49 8.77
N GLY A 232 4.92 3.09 8.13
CA GLY A 232 4.19 2.53 6.99
C GLY A 232 3.37 1.31 7.36
N TYR A 233 2.74 1.37 8.54
CA TYR A 233 1.78 0.38 9.01
C TYR A 233 0.61 0.27 8.03
N GLY A 234 0.27 -0.95 7.61
CA GLY A 234 -0.77 -1.19 6.59
C GLY A 234 -0.27 -1.12 5.14
N VAL A 235 0.98 -0.71 4.90
CA VAL A 235 1.60 -0.79 3.57
C VAL A 235 2.36 -2.12 3.42
N PRO A 236 2.26 -2.83 2.30
CA PRO A 236 3.07 -4.01 2.03
C PRO A 236 4.57 -3.69 1.93
N GLN A 237 5.32 -4.07 2.96
CA GLN A 237 6.76 -3.82 3.07
C GLN A 237 7.63 -5.09 3.00
N LEU A 238 7.06 -6.28 3.26
CA LEU A 238 7.81 -7.54 3.43
C LEU A 238 9.08 -7.35 4.24
N ILE A 239 8.93 -7.03 5.53
CA ILE A 239 10.08 -6.85 6.42
C ILE A 239 11.00 -8.08 6.41
N GLU A 240 10.44 -9.28 6.18
CA GLU A 240 11.18 -10.54 6.02
C GLU A 240 12.29 -10.49 4.95
N LEU A 241 12.05 -9.82 3.82
CA LEU A 241 13.01 -9.74 2.72
C LEU A 241 13.98 -8.57 2.86
N TYR A 242 13.70 -7.65 3.78
CA TYR A 242 14.34 -6.34 3.79
C TYR A 242 14.88 -5.93 5.17
N TRP A 243 14.77 -6.83 6.15
CA TRP A 243 15.32 -6.66 7.50
C TRP A 243 16.82 -6.40 7.44
N PRO A 244 17.35 -5.38 8.14
CA PRO A 244 18.76 -5.08 8.10
C PRO A 244 19.57 -6.16 8.84
N LEU A 245 20.58 -6.71 8.18
CA LEU A 245 21.48 -7.74 8.71
C LEU A 245 22.86 -7.18 9.10
N CYS A 246 23.16 -5.92 8.75
CA CYS A 246 24.40 -5.24 9.12
C CYS A 246 24.21 -3.75 9.46
N LEU A 247 25.20 -3.12 10.09
CA LEU A 247 25.15 -1.70 10.51
C LEU A 247 24.95 -0.74 9.33
N ARG A 248 25.51 -1.05 8.16
CA ARG A 248 25.31 -0.23 6.95
C ARG A 248 23.85 -0.23 6.52
N GLU A 249 23.18 -1.38 6.57
CA GLU A 249 21.74 -1.50 6.26
C GLU A 249 20.90 -0.78 7.31
N GLN A 250 21.28 -0.84 8.59
CA GLN A 250 20.61 -0.08 9.65
C GLN A 250 20.73 1.44 9.44
N ALA A 251 21.92 1.95 9.11
CA ALA A 251 22.13 3.35 8.80
C ALA A 251 21.33 3.81 7.57
N ALA A 252 21.24 2.97 6.53
CA ALA A 252 20.40 3.24 5.37
C ALA A 252 18.91 3.34 5.76
N ARG A 253 18.42 2.44 6.63
CA ARG A 253 17.03 2.48 7.14
C ARG A 253 16.76 3.72 8.00
N ALA A 254 17.72 4.13 8.83
CA ALA A 254 17.61 5.35 9.63
C ALA A 254 17.51 6.60 8.73
N ARG A 255 18.33 6.67 7.66
CA ARG A 255 18.24 7.74 6.65
C ARG A 255 16.89 7.76 5.95
N LEU A 256 16.36 6.60 5.58
CA LEU A 256 15.03 6.48 4.99
C LEU A 256 13.92 6.95 5.95
N ALA A 257 13.99 6.56 7.21
CA ALA A 257 13.04 7.01 8.23
C ALA A 257 13.08 8.54 8.42
N ALA A 258 14.29 9.13 8.45
CA ALA A 258 14.45 10.58 8.52
C ALA A 258 13.90 11.29 7.27
N ALA A 259 14.09 10.71 6.08
CA ALA A 259 13.58 11.27 4.83
C ALA A 259 12.04 11.19 4.75
N ARG A 260 11.44 10.08 5.20
CA ARG A 260 9.97 9.94 5.38
C ARG A 260 9.44 10.98 6.37
N LEU A 261 10.13 11.18 7.49
CA LEU A 261 9.75 12.20 8.49
C LEU A 261 9.80 13.62 7.91
N ALA A 262 10.84 13.96 7.13
CA ALA A 262 10.95 15.26 6.48
C ALA A 262 9.80 15.50 5.47
N ALA A 263 9.38 14.46 4.73
CA ALA A 263 8.23 14.53 3.84
C ALA A 263 6.91 14.75 4.61
N VAL A 264 6.73 14.06 5.73
CA VAL A 264 5.59 14.24 6.65
C VAL A 264 5.53 15.67 7.20
N VAL A 265 6.66 16.22 7.63
CA VAL A 265 6.75 17.62 8.09
C VAL A 265 6.40 18.58 6.94
N SER A 266 6.89 18.31 5.73
CA SER A 266 6.58 19.11 4.55
C SER A 266 5.08 19.12 4.22
N LEU A 267 4.40 17.97 4.32
CA LEU A 267 2.95 17.87 4.18
C LEU A 267 2.22 18.66 5.25
N LEU A 268 2.55 18.45 6.54
CA LEU A 268 1.90 19.11 7.67
C LEU A 268 2.06 20.64 7.64
N SER A 269 3.18 21.14 7.10
CA SER A 269 3.40 22.58 6.96
C SER A 269 2.43 23.25 5.97
N ARG A 270 1.84 22.47 5.05
CA ARG A 270 1.04 22.95 3.91
C ARG A 270 -0.44 22.53 3.97
N CYS A 271 -0.81 21.68 4.93
CA CYS A 271 -2.18 21.20 5.08
C CYS A 271 -2.86 21.75 6.34
N ARG A 272 -4.18 21.78 6.30
CA ARG A 272 -5.05 21.86 7.48
C ARG A 272 -5.33 20.44 7.96
N VAL A 273 -5.45 20.28 9.27
CA VAL A 273 -5.76 18.98 9.87
C VAL A 273 -7.17 19.05 10.44
N SER A 274 -8.00 18.09 10.07
CA SER A 274 -9.37 17.99 10.53
C SER A 274 -9.63 16.56 11.00
N ARG A 275 -10.54 16.41 11.95
CA ARG A 275 -11.14 15.13 12.30
C ARG A 275 -12.52 15.04 11.68
N LEU A 276 -12.78 13.92 11.00
CA LEU A 276 -14.09 13.53 10.52
C LEU A 276 -14.65 12.47 11.48
N TRP A 277 -15.69 12.84 12.21
CA TRP A 277 -16.48 11.92 13.00
C TRP A 277 -17.49 11.25 12.07
N MET A 278 -17.26 9.98 11.76
CA MET A 278 -18.06 9.20 10.81
C MET A 278 -19.27 8.55 11.47
N CYS A 279 -20.43 8.66 10.82
CA CYS A 279 -21.63 7.92 11.19
C CYS A 279 -21.85 6.72 10.23
N PRO A 280 -22.83 5.84 10.48
CA PRO A 280 -23.11 4.69 9.59
C PRO A 280 -23.51 5.07 8.15
N GLU A 281 -24.01 6.29 7.93
CA GLU A 281 -24.42 6.76 6.61
C GLU A 281 -23.20 7.20 5.78
N VAL A 282 -22.74 6.33 4.88
CA VAL A 282 -21.57 6.56 4.02
C VAL A 282 -21.71 7.83 3.18
N GLY A 283 -22.92 8.09 2.68
CA GLY A 283 -23.19 9.25 1.83
C GLY A 283 -22.97 10.57 2.57
N ALA A 284 -23.53 10.70 3.78
CA ALA A 284 -23.34 11.88 4.60
C ALA A 284 -21.87 12.10 4.97
N ASN A 285 -21.11 11.04 5.26
CA ASN A 285 -19.67 11.13 5.52
C ASN A 285 -18.91 11.71 4.31
N LEU A 286 -19.29 11.31 3.10
CA LEU A 286 -18.67 11.78 1.87
C LEU A 286 -19.04 13.23 1.56
N ASP A 287 -20.28 13.65 1.80
CA ASP A 287 -20.70 15.06 1.63
C ASP A 287 -19.88 15.99 2.53
N CYS A 288 -19.65 15.54 3.77
CA CYS A 288 -18.83 16.23 4.75
C CYS A 288 -17.36 16.34 4.31
N LEU A 289 -16.82 15.26 3.73
CA LEU A 289 -15.49 15.23 3.15
C LEU A 289 -15.38 16.15 1.93
N ASP A 290 -16.41 16.21 1.08
CA ASP A 290 -16.45 17.06 -0.10
C ASP A 290 -16.40 18.55 0.27
N GLU A 291 -17.15 18.95 1.29
CA GLU A 291 -17.10 20.31 1.82
C GLU A 291 -15.69 20.68 2.31
N LEU A 292 -14.97 19.74 2.95
CA LEU A 292 -13.59 19.96 3.38
C LEU A 292 -12.63 20.10 2.20
N LEU A 293 -12.73 19.22 1.21
CA LEU A 293 -11.80 19.14 0.08
C LEU A 293 -12.00 20.26 -0.94
N ALA A 294 -13.20 20.86 -1.00
CA ALA A 294 -13.47 22.02 -1.84
C ALA A 294 -12.82 23.31 -1.31
N ARG A 295 -12.40 23.34 -0.04
CA ARG A 295 -11.78 24.54 0.57
C ARG A 295 -10.30 24.66 0.17
N PRO A 296 -9.86 25.82 -0.36
CA PRO A 296 -8.47 26.06 -0.72
C PRO A 296 -7.52 26.04 0.49
#